data_AF-A0A3B8IX82-F1
#
_entry.id   AF-A0A3B8IX82-F1
#
_cell.length_a   1.000
_cell.length_b   1.000
_cell.length_c   1.000
_cell.angle_alpha   90.00
_cell.angle_beta   90.00
_cell.angle_gamma   90.00
#
_symmetry.space_group_name_H-M   'P 1'
#
loop_
_entity.id
_entity.type
_entity.pdbx_description
1 polymer ?
#
loop_
_entity_poly.entity_id
_entity_poly.type
_entity_poly.pdbx_seq_one_letter_code
_entity_poly.pdbx_strand_id
1 'polypeptide(L)' 'PVGSRQVRTIEAWGNGGQYLIIIPEWNMTVTFTAGNYNLFPEMEIPLEILEEYILPAVQAD' A
#
# COMPACT_ATOMS: atom_id res chain seq x y z
N PRO A 1 0.48 -11.68 5.16
CA PRO A 1 0.66 -11.76 6.63
C PRO A 1 1.61 -10.64 7.06
N VAL A 2 1.28 -9.90 8.12
CA VAL A 2 2.15 -8.85 8.68
C VAL A 2 2.47 -9.25 10.11
N GLY A 3 3.68 -9.77 10.32
CA GLY A 3 4.04 -10.47 11.56
C GLY A 3 3.11 -11.66 11.82
N SER A 4 2.45 -11.67 12.98
CA SER A 4 1.49 -12.71 13.38
C SER A 4 0.04 -12.41 12.98
N ARG A 5 -0.25 -11.22 12.43
CA ARG A 5 -1.61 -10.82 12.04
C ARG A 5 -1.85 -11.10 10.55
N GLN A 6 -3.02 -11.65 10.24
CA GLN A 6 -3.55 -11.62 8.87
C GLN A 6 -4.25 -10.30 8.66
N VAL A 7 -3.79 -9.55 7.66
CA VAL A 7 -4.27 -8.21 7.34
C VAL A 7 -4.79 -8.24 5.92
N ARG A 8 -5.97 -7.66 5.69
CA ARG A 8 -6.57 -7.58 4.36
C ARG A 8 -6.46 -6.16 3.85
N THR A 9 -6.22 -6.04 2.55
CA THR A 9 -6.27 -4.78 1.83
C THR A 9 -7.47 -4.75 0.90
N ILE A 10 -8.07 -3.57 0.77
CA ILE A 10 -9.05 -3.26 -0.28
C ILE A 10 -8.45 -2.14 -1.10
N GLU A 11 -8.28 -2.38 -2.39
CA GLU A 11 -7.40 -1.55 -3.23
C GLU A 11 -8.14 -1.04 -4.46
N ALA A 12 -7.92 0.24 -4.76
CA ALA A 12 -8.17 0.83 -6.07
C ALA A 12 -6.88 1.50 -6.54
N TRP A 13 -6.52 1.31 -7.81
CA TRP A 13 -5.30 1.85 -8.39
C TRP A 13 -5.55 2.48 -9.75
N GLY A 14 -4.63 3.33 -10.19
CA GLY A 14 -4.67 3.97 -11.50
C GLY A 14 -3.34 3.83 -12.24
N ASN A 15 -3.43 3.84 -13.57
CA ASN A 15 -2.24 3.95 -14.43
C ASN A 15 -1.46 5.20 -13.99
N GLY A 16 -0.19 5.05 -13.67
CA GLY A 16 0.63 6.08 -13.03
C GLY A 16 1.17 5.70 -11.65
N GLY A 17 0.64 4.64 -11.03
CA GLY A 17 1.06 4.16 -9.71
C GLY A 17 0.37 4.88 -8.54
N GLN A 18 -0.80 5.47 -8.77
CA GLN A 18 -1.64 5.97 -7.68
C GLN A 18 -2.45 4.83 -7.08
N TYR A 19 -2.58 4.83 -5.75
CA TYR A 19 -3.31 3.81 -5.00
C TYR A 19 -4.16 4.44 -3.90
N LEU A 20 -5.35 3.89 -3.70
CA LEU A 20 -6.17 4.03 -2.50
C LEU A 20 -6.29 2.64 -1.87
N ILE A 21 -5.76 2.49 -0.65
CA ILE A 21 -5.67 1.21 0.05
C ILE A 21 -6.36 1.35 1.42
N ILE A 22 -7.33 0.49 1.69
CA ILE A 22 -8.01 0.43 2.98
C ILE A 22 -7.56 -0.82 3.72
N ILE A 23 -7.18 -0.67 4.99
CA ILE A 23 -6.79 -1.75 5.90
C ILE A 23 -7.77 -1.76 7.09
N PRO A 24 -8.87 -2.54 7.01
CA PRO A 24 -9.92 -2.52 8.02
C PRO A 24 -9.44 -2.92 9.41
N GLU A 25 -8.51 -3.88 9.50
CA GLU A 25 -8.01 -4.41 10.76
C GLU A 25 -7.23 -3.36 11.59
N TRP A 26 -6.80 -2.26 10.96
CA TRP A 26 -6.11 -1.15 11.60
C TRP A 26 -6.85 0.18 11.53
N ASN A 27 -8.12 0.17 11.09
CA ASN A 27 -8.91 1.40 10.85
C ASN A 27 -8.10 2.45 10.05
N MET A 28 -7.42 1.99 9.00
CA MET A 28 -6.43 2.77 8.28
C MET A 28 -6.76 2.89 6.80
N THR A 29 -6.44 4.04 6.22
CA THR A 29 -6.44 4.27 4.78
C THR A 29 -5.09 4.85 4.37
N VAL A 30 -4.49 4.28 3.33
CA VAL A 30 -3.24 4.74 2.73
C VAL A 30 -3.55 5.25 1.33
N THR A 31 -3.07 6.44 1.00
CA THR A 31 -3.22 7.03 -0.33
C THR A 31 -1.83 7.35 -0.89
N PHE A 32 -1.56 6.85 -2.08
CA PHE A 32 -0.36 7.17 -2.85
C PHE A 32 -0.75 8.01 -4.07
N THR A 33 -0.07 9.13 -4.24
CA THR A 33 -0.11 9.93 -5.48
C THR A 33 1.18 9.69 -6.25
N ALA A 34 1.08 9.41 -7.54
CA ALA A 34 2.24 9.13 -8.40
C ALA A 34 2.04 9.69 -9.81
N GLY A 35 3.06 9.55 -10.65
CA GLY A 35 3.09 10.04 -12.03
C GLY A 35 3.82 9.13 -13.01
N ASN A 36 3.98 7.84 -12.67
CA ASN A 36 4.76 6.86 -13.43
C ASN A 36 3.92 6.21 -14.55
N TYR A 37 3.29 7.02 -15.40
CA TYR A 37 2.34 6.54 -16.42
C TYR A 37 3.02 5.63 -17.45
N ASN A 38 2.48 4.43 -17.64
CA ASN A 38 3.01 3.40 -18.55
C ASN A 38 4.48 3.00 -18.26
N LEU A 39 4.96 3.24 -17.04
CA LEU A 39 6.30 2.85 -16.59
C LEU A 39 6.16 1.67 -15.63
N PHE A 40 6.39 0.49 -16.18
CA PHE A 40 6.46 -0.75 -15.41
C PHE A 40 7.94 -1.16 -15.29
N PRO A 41 8.43 -1.50 -14.07
CA PRO A 41 7.66 -1.75 -12.85
C PRO A 41 7.44 -0.53 -11.92
N GLU A 42 7.84 0.67 -12.32
CA GLU A 42 7.85 1.86 -11.44
C GLU A 42 6.47 2.26 -10.90
N MET A 43 5.38 1.88 -11.60
CA MET A 43 4.02 2.06 -11.10
C MET A 43 3.68 1.19 -9.87
N GLU A 44 4.49 0.18 -9.53
CA GLU A 44 4.27 -0.73 -8.39
C GLU A 44 5.06 -0.36 -7.12
N ILE A 45 5.99 0.61 -7.20
CA ILE A 45 6.77 1.12 -6.04
C ILE A 45 5.90 1.43 -4.80
N PRO A 46 4.68 1.99 -4.92
CA PRO A 46 3.80 2.19 -3.75
C PRO A 46 3.55 0.93 -2.92
N LEU A 47 3.46 -0.25 -3.55
CA LEU A 47 3.26 -1.51 -2.86
C LEU A 47 4.52 -1.93 -2.09
N GLU A 48 5.70 -1.71 -2.66
CA GLU A 48 6.98 -1.90 -1.96
C GLU A 48 7.06 -0.97 -0.74
N ILE A 49 6.69 0.31 -0.89
CA ILE A 49 6.67 1.27 0.22
C ILE A 49 5.70 0.83 1.31
N LEU A 50 4.51 0.36 0.93
CA LEU A 50 3.52 -0.16 1.86
C LEU A 50 4.12 -1.31 2.68
N GLU A 51 4.68 -2.31 2.02
CA GLU A 51 5.21 -3.52 2.65
C GLU A 51 6.47 -3.30 3.48
N GLU A 52 7.42 -2.51 2.98
CA GLU A 52 8.73 -2.34 3.62
C GLU A 52 8.73 -1.29 4.73
N TYR A 53 7.88 -0.26 4.63
CA TYR A 53 7.94 0.89 5.53
C TYR A 53 6.66 1.12 6.32
N ILE A 54 5.50 1.11 5.65
CA ILE A 54 4.24 1.50 6.32
C ILE A 54 3.74 0.37 7.22
N LEU A 55 3.53 -0.84 6.67
CA LEU A 55 3.01 -1.98 7.45
C LEU A 55 3.89 -2.27 8.70
N PRO A 56 5.23 -2.30 8.61
CA PRO A 56 6.08 -2.53 9.79
C PRO A 56 5.99 -1.40 10.82
N ALA A 57 5.87 -0.14 10.38
CA ALA A 57 5.80 1.01 11.29
C ALA A 57 4.51 1.02 12.12
N VAL A 58 3.41 0.50 11.58
CA VAL A 58 2.09 0.52 12.23
C VAL A 58 1.71 -0.82 12.88
N GLN A 59 2.49 -1.89 12.63
CA GLN A 59 2.29 -3.19 13.29
C GLN A 59 2.68 -3.15 14.78
N ALA A 60 3.54 -2.20 15.19
CA ALA A 60 4.13 -2.14 16.53
C ALA A 60 3.21 -1.59 17.63
N ASP A 61 1.94 -1.30 17.31
CA ASP A 61 0.90 -0.89 18.26
C ASP A 61 -0.08 -2.05 18.65
#